data_AF-A0A5K7ZI51-F1
#
_entry.id   AF-A0A5K7ZI51-F1
#
_cell.length_a   1.000
_cell.length_b   1.000
_cell.length_c   1.000
_cell.angle_alpha   90.00
_cell.angle_beta   90.00
_cell.angle_gamma   90.00
#
_symmetry.space_group_name_H-M   'P 1'
#
loop_
_entity.id
_entity.type
_entity.pdbx_description
1 polymer ?
#
loop_
_entity_poly.entity_id
_entity_poly.type
_entity_poly.pdbx_seq_one_letter_code
_entity_poly.pdbx_strand_id
1 'polypeptide(L)'
;MTLSQKRLLVFFSIALNVGFVVMAIVMVLHHPKPFRERSWQELVNIVQELNLPAEQEDAVMANMQQFRETMDGYERDLKQARGDIIRFLANDGPIDENQLHLLIETAQSREKRKSDVFEAHVIELRGLLGNEKGARFFSLLQAHLESRKNNAKR
;
A
#
# COMPACT_ATOMS: atom_id res chain seq x y z
N MET A 1 -17.40 -0.36 -44.61
CA MET A 1 -17.18 0.53 -43.44
C MET A 1 -16.69 1.87 -43.93
N THR A 2 -17.42 2.95 -43.65
CA THR A 2 -17.06 4.30 -44.11
C THR A 2 -15.96 4.90 -43.22
N LEU A 3 -15.13 5.79 -43.78
CA LEU A 3 -14.02 6.45 -43.05
C LEU A 3 -14.47 7.11 -41.73
N SER A 4 -15.73 7.56 -41.67
CA SER A 4 -16.32 8.21 -40.49
C SER A 4 -16.51 7.25 -39.31
N GLN A 5 -16.93 6.00 -39.57
CA GLN A 5 -17.09 4.97 -38.53
C GLN A 5 -15.74 4.51 -37.96
N LYS A 6 -14.70 4.41 -38.81
CA LYS A 6 -13.33 4.12 -38.36
C LYS A 6 -12.78 5.22 -37.45
N ARG A 7 -12.99 6.49 -37.79
CA ARG A 7 -12.58 7.63 -36.94
C ARG A 7 -13.31 7.63 -35.60
N LEU A 8 -14.62 7.36 -35.60
CA LEU A 8 -15.42 7.29 -34.37
C LEU A 8 -14.93 6.17 -33.43
N LEU A 9 -14.62 4.99 -33.97
CA LEU A 9 -14.07 3.85 -33.19
C LEU A 9 -12.69 4.15 -32.61
N VAL A 10 -11.84 4.90 -33.33
CA VAL A 10 -10.53 5.34 -32.82
C VAL A 10 -10.69 6.31 -31.65
N PHE A 11 -11.60 7.28 -31.75
CA PHE A 11 -11.88 8.19 -30.63
C PHE A 11 -12.44 7.45 -29.41
N PHE A 12 -13.35 6.49 -29.62
CA PHE A 12 -13.86 5.64 -28.53
C PHE A 12 -12.76 4.81 -27.88
N SER A 13 -11.85 4.21 -28.66
CA SER A 13 -10.73 3.44 -28.11
C SER A 13 -9.76 4.29 -27.29
N ILE A 14 -9.47 5.52 -27.73
CA ILE A 14 -8.60 6.44 -26.98
C ILE A 14 -9.29 6.89 -25.70
N ALA A 15 -10.56 7.29 -25.77
CA ALA A 15 -11.33 7.71 -24.60
C ALA A 15 -11.51 6.59 -23.57
N LEU A 16 -11.70 5.34 -24.01
CA LEU A 16 -11.82 4.18 -23.14
C LEU A 16 -10.50 3.87 -22.42
N ASN A 17 -9.37 3.95 -23.12
CA ASN A 17 -8.05 3.76 -22.53
C ASN A 17 -7.71 4.87 -21.51
N VAL A 18 -7.99 6.13 -21.85
CA VAL A 18 -7.79 7.26 -20.92
C VAL A 18 -8.71 7.12 -19.70
N GLY A 19 -9.97 6.73 -19.90
CA GLY A 19 -10.90 6.45 -18.81
C GLY A 19 -10.40 5.35 -17.87
N PHE A 20 -9.79 4.28 -18.41
CA PHE A 20 -9.23 3.19 -17.62
C PHE A 20 -8.04 3.64 -16.77
N VAL A 21 -7.15 4.46 -17.33
CA VAL A 21 -6.01 5.04 -16.62
C VAL A 21 -6.48 5.96 -15.49
N VAL A 22 -7.46 6.83 -15.75
CA VAL A 22 -8.05 7.72 -14.74
C VAL A 22 -8.73 6.90 -13.63
N MET A 23 -9.50 5.87 -13.98
CA MET A 23 -10.20 5.03 -13.02
C MET A 23 -9.23 4.22 -12.13
N ALA A 24 -8.12 3.73 -12.70
CA ALA A 24 -7.06 3.07 -11.93
C ALA A 24 -6.39 4.02 -10.93
N ILE A 25 -6.11 5.26 -11.34
CA ILE A 25 -5.54 6.30 -10.46
C ILE A 25 -6.52 6.64 -9.33
N VAL A 26 -7.80 6.83 -9.65
CA VAL A 26 -8.85 7.15 -8.68
C VAL A 26 -9.05 6.00 -7.68
N MET A 27 -9.11 4.74 -8.14
CA MET A 27 -9.26 3.56 -7.27
C MET A 27 -8.09 3.41 -6.29
N VAL A 28 -6.85 3.63 -6.75
CA VAL A 28 -5.65 3.57 -5.89
C VAL A 28 -5.68 4.68 -4.82
N LEU A 29 -6.24 5.85 -5.13
CA LEU A 29 -6.27 7.00 -4.21
C LEU A 29 -7.46 7.01 -3.24
N HIS A 30 -8.53 6.27 -3.53
CA HIS A 30 -9.83 6.32 -2.81
C HIS A 30 -10.13 5.15 -1.88
N HIS A 31 -9.28 4.14 -1.73
CA HIS A 31 -9.61 3.06 -0.78
C HIS A 31 -9.76 3.61 0.65
N PRO A 32 -10.97 3.57 1.23
CA PRO A 32 -11.26 4.26 2.46
C PRO A 32 -10.79 3.46 3.68
N LYS A 33 -10.67 4.18 4.80
CA LYS A 33 -10.21 3.76 6.13
C LYS A 33 -10.85 2.52 6.81
N PRO A 34 -12.09 2.03 6.54
CA PRO A 34 -12.66 0.92 7.32
C PRO A 34 -11.90 -0.41 7.18
N PHE A 35 -11.12 -0.59 6.13
CA PHE A 35 -10.28 -1.78 5.96
C PHE A 35 -9.14 -1.86 6.98
N ARG A 36 -8.58 -0.71 7.37
CA ARG A 36 -7.42 -0.62 8.29
C ARG A 36 -7.77 -1.01 9.72
N GLU A 37 -8.94 -0.60 10.21
CA GLU A 37 -9.39 -0.93 11.57
C GLU A 37 -9.60 -2.44 11.72
N ARG A 38 -10.22 -3.06 10.71
CA ARG A 38 -10.45 -4.51 10.70
C ARG A 38 -9.14 -5.30 10.60
N SER A 39 -8.21 -4.88 9.74
CA SER A 39 -6.90 -5.53 9.67
C SER A 39 -6.09 -5.35 10.96
N TRP A 40 -6.23 -4.21 11.64
CA TRP A 40 -5.57 -4.01 12.92
C TRP A 40 -6.12 -4.95 13.99
N GLN A 41 -7.44 -5.01 14.14
CA GLN A 41 -8.07 -5.91 15.12
C GLN A 41 -7.70 -7.38 14.88
N GLU A 42 -7.59 -7.80 13.62
CA GLU A 42 -7.13 -9.14 13.27
C GLU A 42 -5.69 -9.41 13.75
N LEU A 43 -4.78 -8.45 13.57
CA LEU A 43 -3.41 -8.58 14.07
C LEU A 43 -3.36 -8.65 15.60
N VAL A 44 -4.17 -7.85 16.29
CA VAL A 44 -4.29 -7.91 17.76
C VAL A 44 -4.79 -9.28 18.21
N ASN A 45 -5.80 -9.83 17.54
CA ASN A 45 -6.34 -11.15 17.87
C ASN A 45 -5.26 -12.25 17.72
N ILE A 46 -4.44 -12.19 16.65
CA ILE A 46 -3.33 -13.15 16.48
C ILE A 46 -2.36 -13.07 17.65
N VAL A 47 -1.98 -11.86 18.11
CA VAL A 47 -1.07 -11.69 19.26
C VAL A 47 -1.68 -12.30 20.53
N GLN A 48 -2.96 -12.04 20.79
CA GLN A 48 -3.68 -12.61 21.94
C GLN A 48 -3.71 -14.14 21.89
N GLU A 49 -3.90 -14.74 20.71
CA GLU A 49 -3.86 -16.20 20.52
C GLU A 49 -2.49 -16.83 20.81
N LEU A 50 -1.41 -16.04 20.82
CA LEU A 50 -0.07 -16.54 21.15
C LEU A 50 0.10 -16.82 22.65
N ASN A 51 -0.80 -16.35 23.52
CA ASN A 51 -0.69 -16.49 24.99
C ASN A 51 0.70 -16.10 25.48
N LEU A 52 1.10 -14.86 25.23
CA LEU A 52 2.39 -14.31 25.65
C LEU A 52 2.35 -13.93 27.15
N PRO A 53 3.49 -13.86 27.83
CA PRO A 53 3.60 -13.15 29.10
C PRO A 53 3.19 -11.68 28.92
N ALA A 54 2.51 -11.09 29.91
CA ALA A 54 1.95 -9.74 29.83
C ALA A 54 2.98 -8.69 29.38
N GLU A 55 4.18 -8.70 29.95
CA GLU A 55 5.26 -7.76 29.59
C GLU A 55 5.71 -7.91 28.13
N GLN A 56 5.71 -9.14 27.60
CA GLN A 56 6.08 -9.42 26.22
C GLN A 56 4.94 -9.05 25.26
N GLU A 57 3.69 -9.28 25.66
CA GLU A 57 2.50 -8.87 24.92
C GLU A 57 2.46 -7.34 24.77
N ASP A 58 2.66 -6.61 25.87
CA ASP A 58 2.69 -5.14 25.87
C ASP A 58 3.79 -4.59 24.96
N ALA A 59 4.99 -5.18 24.99
CA ALA A 59 6.10 -4.78 24.12
C ALA A 59 5.79 -5.03 22.63
N VAL A 60 5.18 -6.17 22.31
CA VAL A 60 4.76 -6.52 20.94
C VAL A 60 3.67 -5.58 20.46
N MET A 61 2.66 -5.31 21.30
CA MET A 61 1.56 -4.41 20.97
C MET A 61 2.04 -2.97 20.76
N ALA A 62 2.97 -2.49 21.59
CA ALA A 62 3.60 -1.19 21.41
C ALA A 62 4.39 -1.10 20.10
N ASN A 63 5.20 -2.13 19.79
CA ASN A 63 5.96 -2.19 18.54
C ASN A 63 5.03 -2.19 17.31
N MET A 64 3.94 -2.96 17.35
CA MET A 64 2.94 -3.00 16.27
C MET A 64 2.17 -1.69 16.12
N GLN A 65 1.88 -0.97 17.21
CA GLN A 65 1.22 0.33 17.14
C GLN A 65 2.16 1.37 16.51
N GLN A 66 3.42 1.40 16.95
CA GLN A 66 4.44 2.27 16.37
C GLN A 66 4.66 1.96 14.87
N PHE A 67 4.64 0.67 14.50
CA PHE A 67 4.71 0.24 13.11
C PHE A 67 3.59 0.86 12.27
N ARG A 68 2.34 0.74 12.75
CA ARG A 68 1.15 1.27 12.07
C ARG A 68 1.30 2.77 11.84
N GLU A 69 1.63 3.54 12.87
CA GLU A 69 1.80 4.98 12.78
C GLU A 69 2.92 5.39 11.81
N THR A 70 4.04 4.64 11.83
CA THR A 70 5.19 4.87 10.95
C THR A 70 4.82 4.60 9.50
N MET A 71 4.18 3.47 9.21
CA MET A 71 3.74 3.10 7.85
C MET A 71 2.68 4.07 7.32
N ASP A 72 1.80 4.57 8.19
CA ASP A 72 0.82 5.61 7.86
C ASP A 72 1.48 6.94 7.49
N GLY A 73 2.61 7.27 8.12
CA GLY A 73 3.47 8.37 7.71
C GLY A 73 4.02 8.17 6.29
N TYR A 74 4.68 7.04 6.05
CA TYR A 74 5.26 6.74 4.74
C TYR A 74 4.23 6.66 3.61
N GLU A 75 3.03 6.14 3.87
CA GLU A 75 1.97 6.10 2.87
C GLU A 75 1.45 7.50 2.51
N ARG A 76 1.36 8.40 3.49
CA ARG A 76 1.05 9.81 3.24
C ARG A 76 2.14 10.50 2.42
N ASP A 77 3.40 10.30 2.77
CA ASP A 77 4.55 10.86 2.04
C ASP A 77 4.57 10.40 0.58
N LEU A 78 4.33 9.11 0.35
CA LEU A 78 4.26 8.53 -0.99
C LEU A 78 3.08 9.07 -1.79
N LYS A 79 1.91 9.20 -1.15
CA LYS A 79 0.73 9.81 -1.76
C LYS A 79 1.01 11.26 -2.16
N GLN A 80 1.71 12.01 -1.32
CA GLN A 80 2.13 13.37 -1.62
C GLN A 80 3.10 13.40 -2.81
N ALA A 81 4.16 12.60 -2.80
CA ALA A 81 5.13 12.54 -3.89
C ALA A 81 4.50 12.18 -5.24
N ARG A 82 3.56 11.23 -5.24
CA ARG A 82 2.76 10.89 -6.43
C ARG A 82 1.83 12.03 -6.85
N GLY A 83 1.22 12.72 -5.89
CA GLY A 83 0.42 13.90 -6.12
C GLY A 83 1.22 15.04 -6.76
N ASP A 84 2.49 15.20 -6.38
CA ASP A 84 3.39 16.22 -6.93
C ASP A 84 3.75 15.91 -8.39
N ILE A 85 3.94 14.64 -8.74
CA ILE A 85 4.09 14.20 -10.15
C ILE A 85 2.84 14.57 -10.96
N ILE A 86 1.64 14.23 -10.47
CA ILE A 86 0.39 14.55 -11.16
C ILE A 86 0.23 16.06 -11.30
N ARG A 87 0.54 16.84 -10.25
CA ARG A 87 0.46 18.30 -10.28
C ARG A 87 1.43 18.89 -11.29
N PHE A 88 2.65 18.36 -11.39
CA PHE A 88 3.62 18.77 -12.39
C PHE A 88 3.13 18.51 -13.81
N LEU A 89 2.59 17.31 -14.06
CA LEU A 89 2.03 16.93 -15.37
C LEU A 89 0.73 17.66 -15.74
N ALA A 90 0.06 18.29 -14.77
CA ALA A 90 -1.15 19.06 -14.99
C ALA A 90 -0.88 20.52 -15.42
N ASN A 91 0.37 20.98 -15.37
CA ASN A 91 0.72 22.33 -15.78
C ASN A 91 0.74 22.49 -17.31
N ASP A 92 0.22 23.61 -17.80
CA ASP A 92 0.28 23.96 -19.22
C ASP A 92 1.73 24.34 -19.60
N GLY A 93 2.31 23.64 -20.58
CA GLY A 93 3.64 23.94 -21.09
C GLY A 93 4.40 22.71 -21.58
N PRO A 94 5.59 22.89 -22.19
CA PRO A 94 6.47 21.78 -22.49
C PRO A 94 6.92 21.09 -21.19
N ILE A 95 6.96 19.76 -21.21
CA ILE A 95 7.41 18.96 -20.07
C ILE A 95 8.93 19.12 -19.93
N ASP A 96 9.38 19.59 -18.76
CA ASP A 96 10.78 19.45 -18.35
C ASP A 96 11.02 18.02 -17.85
N GLU A 97 11.65 17.21 -18.70
CA GLU A 97 11.96 15.82 -18.39
C GLU A 97 12.87 15.65 -17.18
N ASN A 98 13.80 16.58 -16.92
CA ASN A 98 14.70 16.51 -15.77
C ASN A 98 13.92 16.72 -14.47
N GLN A 99 13.01 17.69 -14.46
CA GLN A 99 12.16 17.95 -13.30
C GLN A 99 11.19 16.78 -13.05
N LEU A 100 10.61 16.21 -14.11
CA LEU A 100 9.77 15.01 -13.99
C LEU A 100 10.57 13.83 -13.45
N HIS A 101 11.79 13.61 -13.94
CA HIS A 101 12.66 12.52 -13.49
C HIS A 101 12.96 12.65 -12.00
N LEU A 102 13.29 13.86 -11.52
CA LEU A 102 13.56 14.11 -10.11
C LEU A 102 12.34 13.81 -9.21
N LEU A 103 11.14 14.16 -9.66
CA LEU A 103 9.90 13.85 -8.92
C LEU A 103 9.63 12.35 -8.87
N ILE A 104 9.87 11.63 -9.97
CA ILE A 104 9.76 10.16 -10.03
C ILE A 104 10.80 9.50 -9.12
N GLU A 105 12.06 9.93 -9.18
CA GLU A 105 13.13 9.43 -8.32
C GLU A 105 12.81 9.66 -6.84
N THR A 106 12.27 10.84 -6.51
CA THR A 106 11.79 11.15 -5.15
C THR A 106 10.74 10.15 -4.70
N ALA A 107 9.71 9.89 -5.51
CA ALA A 107 8.66 8.92 -5.18
C ALA A 107 9.21 7.49 -5.05
N GLN A 108 10.15 7.10 -5.90
CA GLN A 108 10.83 5.80 -5.83
C GLN A 108 11.67 5.66 -4.54
N SER A 109 12.41 6.70 -4.15
CA SER A 109 13.18 6.66 -2.91
C SER A 109 12.29 6.52 -1.68
N ARG A 110 11.11 7.16 -1.69
CA ARG A 110 10.11 7.06 -0.62
C ARG A 110 9.51 5.65 -0.55
N GLU A 111 9.21 5.05 -1.69
CA GLU A 111 8.75 3.66 -1.75
C GLU A 111 9.81 2.70 -1.20
N LYS A 112 11.07 2.86 -1.63
CA LYS A 112 12.19 2.05 -1.14
C LYS A 112 12.33 2.18 0.38
N ARG A 113 12.33 3.40 0.90
CA ARG A 113 12.43 3.64 2.35
C ARG A 113 11.28 3.03 3.14
N LYS A 114 10.06 3.04 2.59
CA LYS A 114 8.90 2.35 3.18
C LYS A 114 9.15 0.84 3.25
N SER A 115 9.68 0.23 2.19
CA SER A 115 10.03 -1.19 2.16
C SER A 115 11.14 -1.53 3.16
N ASP A 116 12.20 -0.73 3.24
CA ASP A 116 13.31 -0.94 4.17
C ASP A 116 12.82 -0.92 5.64
N VAL A 117 11.92 0.02 5.97
CA VAL A 117 11.31 0.11 7.31
C VAL A 117 10.37 -1.06 7.58
N PHE A 118 9.57 -1.48 6.59
CA PHE A 118 8.73 -2.66 6.69
C PHE A 118 9.57 -3.91 7.04
N GLU A 119 10.68 -4.13 6.34
CA GLU A 119 11.56 -5.26 6.57
C GLU A 119 12.15 -5.23 7.99
N ALA A 120 12.69 -4.08 8.40
CA ALA A 120 13.24 -3.90 9.74
C ALA A 120 12.22 -4.23 10.83
N HIS A 121 10.98 -3.76 10.69
CA HIS A 121 9.91 -4.01 11.65
C HIS A 121 9.48 -5.46 11.73
N VAL A 122 9.41 -6.16 10.58
CA VAL A 122 9.07 -7.59 10.55
C VAL A 122 10.14 -8.42 11.27
N ILE A 123 11.42 -8.06 11.09
CA ILE A 123 12.54 -8.71 11.77
C ILE A 123 12.51 -8.42 13.28
N GLU A 124 12.27 -7.17 13.67
CA GLU A 124 12.17 -6.78 15.08
C GLU A 124 11.02 -7.52 15.78
N LEU A 125 9.83 -7.54 15.18
CA LEU A 125 8.66 -8.26 15.69
C LEU A 125 8.96 -9.76 15.83
N ARG A 126 9.64 -10.36 14.85
CA ARG A 126 10.09 -11.77 14.91
C ARG A 126 11.02 -12.00 16.11
N GLY A 127 11.91 -11.05 16.38
CA GLY A 127 12.83 -11.07 17.52
C GLY A 127 12.10 -10.96 18.86
N LEU A 128 11.18 -9.99 18.99
CA LEU A 128 10.37 -9.78 20.20
C LEU A 128 9.54 -11.01 20.57
N LEU A 129 8.98 -11.69 19.57
CA LEU A 129 8.18 -12.90 19.78
C LEU A 129 9.04 -14.16 20.03
N GLY A 130 10.32 -14.14 19.68
CA GLY A 130 11.18 -15.32 19.69
C GLY A 130 10.82 -16.36 18.63
N ASN A 131 11.65 -17.40 18.52
CA ASN A 131 11.63 -18.33 17.39
C ASN A 131 10.31 -19.09 17.23
N GLU A 132 9.73 -19.63 18.29
CA GLU A 132 8.49 -20.43 18.17
C GLU A 132 7.25 -19.57 17.97
N LYS A 133 7.02 -18.59 18.86
CA LYS A 133 5.80 -17.75 18.81
C LYS A 133 5.80 -16.85 17.59
N GLY A 134 6.95 -16.32 17.17
CA GLY A 134 7.00 -15.54 15.93
C GLY A 134 6.74 -16.41 14.68
N ALA A 135 7.16 -17.68 14.65
CA ALA A 135 6.86 -18.57 13.51
C ALA A 135 5.35 -18.80 13.43
N ARG A 136 4.74 -19.05 14.59
CA ARG A 136 3.30 -19.20 14.73
C ARG A 136 2.55 -17.94 14.32
N PHE A 137 3.01 -16.76 14.76
CA PHE A 137 2.43 -15.47 14.37
C PHE A 137 2.38 -15.31 12.85
N PHE A 138 3.53 -15.47 12.17
CA PHE A 138 3.58 -15.31 10.71
C PHE A 138 2.82 -16.40 9.96
N SER A 139 2.72 -17.62 10.52
CA SER A 139 1.90 -18.69 9.94
C SER A 139 0.40 -18.37 10.03
N LEU A 140 -0.06 -17.84 11.17
CA LEU A 140 -1.44 -17.38 11.34
C LEU A 140 -1.74 -16.19 10.43
N LEU A 141 -0.82 -15.22 10.36
CA LEU A 141 -0.93 -14.09 9.44
C LEU A 141 -1.03 -14.53 7.98
N GLN A 142 -0.21 -15.49 7.55
CA GLN A 142 -0.28 -16.05 6.20
C GLN A 142 -1.63 -16.70 5.93
N ALA A 143 -2.14 -17.54 6.84
CA ALA A 143 -3.44 -18.18 6.71
C ALA A 143 -4.58 -17.15 6.58
N HIS A 144 -4.49 -16.04 7.34
CA HIS A 144 -5.43 -14.93 7.21
C HIS A 144 -5.39 -14.27 5.82
N LEU A 145 -4.19 -14.01 5.29
CA LEU A 145 -4.02 -13.43 3.96
C LEU A 145 -4.57 -14.34 2.85
N GLU A 146 -4.36 -15.65 2.96
CA GLU A 146 -4.87 -16.64 1.99
C GLU A 146 -6.40 -16.76 2.04
N SER A 147 -6.99 -16.76 3.23
CA SER A 147 -8.46 -16.83 3.39
C SER A 147 -9.15 -15.62 2.73
N ARG A 148 -8.55 -14.43 2.85
CA ARG A 148 -9.05 -13.20 2.22
C ARG A 148 -8.96 -13.25 0.70
N LYS A 149 -7.87 -13.79 0.15
CA LYS A 149 -7.70 -13.96 -1.30
C LYS A 149 -8.75 -14.88 -1.92
N ASN A 150 -9.17 -15.91 -1.20
CA ASN A 150 -10.18 -16.85 -1.66
C ASN A 150 -11.61 -16.28 -1.57
N ASN A 151 -11.89 -15.45 -0.57
CA ASN A 151 -13.19 -14.78 -0.44
C ASN A 151 -13.37 -13.61 -1.43
N ALA A 152 -12.29 -12.97 -1.89
CA ALA A 152 -12.36 -11.92 -2.90
C ALA A 152 -12.63 -12.44 -4.34
N LYS A 153 -12.60 -13.76 -4.56
CA LYS A 153 -12.86 -14.41 -5.86
C LYS A 153 -14.29 -14.99 -5.99
N ARG A 154 -15.12 -14.87 -4.95
CA ARG A 154 -16.53 -15.25 -4.95
C ARG A 154 -17.40 -14.00 -5.12
#